data_AF-A0A7C0UT06-F1
#
_entry.id   AF-A0A7C0UT06-F1
#
_cell.length_a   1.000
_cell.length_b   1.000
_cell.length_c   1.000
_cell.angle_alpha   90.00
_cell.angle_beta   90.00
_cell.angle_gamma   90.00
#
_symmetry.space_group_name_H-M   'P 1'
#
loop_
_entity.id
_entity.type
_entity.pdbx_description
1 polymer ?
#
loop_
_entity_poly.entity_id
_entity_poly.type
_entity_poly.pdbx_seq_one_letter_code
_entity_poly.pdbx_strand_id
1 'polypeptide(L)'
;MIKEKTGRQRYILFSVSGNASRKDIIHSINNSYRKKYNDEDMPWLTVYEKNYGIVRCKHTKKEEIIDLLNSVEVNNKFSIKTLKTSGTIKKLKKEINNS
;
A
#
# COMPACT_ATOMS: atom_id res chain seq x y z
N MET A 1 -10.29 -20.64 -23.28
CA MET A 1 -9.90 -19.23 -23.44
C MET A 1 -9.85 -18.57 -22.06
N ILE A 2 -8.66 -18.46 -21.47
CA ILE A 2 -8.50 -17.79 -20.17
C ILE A 2 -8.73 -16.31 -20.44
N LYS A 3 -9.85 -15.74 -19.98
CA LYS A 3 -10.02 -14.27 -19.99
C LYS A 3 -8.80 -13.69 -19.30
N GLU A 4 -7.97 -12.95 -20.05
CA GLU A 4 -6.91 -12.14 -19.44
C GLU A 4 -7.57 -11.28 -18.37
N LYS A 5 -7.05 -11.37 -17.15
CA LYS A 5 -7.76 -10.85 -15.97
C LYS A 5 -7.41 -9.39 -15.76
N THR A 6 -7.52 -8.62 -16.85
CA THR A 6 -7.28 -7.19 -16.92
C THR A 6 -8.26 -6.50 -15.97
N GLY A 7 -7.74 -5.84 -14.92
CA GLY A 7 -8.55 -5.10 -13.95
C GLY A 7 -8.67 -5.73 -12.55
N ARG A 8 -8.15 -6.94 -12.31
CA ARG A 8 -8.11 -7.49 -10.95
C ARG A 8 -7.28 -6.63 -10.02
N GLN A 9 -7.87 -6.31 -8.86
CA GLN A 9 -7.26 -5.51 -7.81
C GLN A 9 -6.66 -6.40 -6.72
N ARG A 10 -5.67 -5.84 -6.03
CA ARG A 10 -5.12 -6.36 -4.78
C ARG A 10 -5.10 -5.24 -3.75
N TYR A 11 -5.30 -5.63 -2.51
CA TYR A 11 -5.21 -4.76 -1.36
C TYR A 11 -4.02 -5.22 -0.53
N ILE A 12 -3.22 -4.27 -0.08
CA ILE A 12 -2.01 -4.53 0.71
C ILE A 12 -2.16 -3.76 2.02
N LEU A 13 -2.17 -4.50 3.12
CA LEU A 13 -2.15 -3.99 4.49
C LEU A 13 -0.70 -3.74 4.89
N PHE A 14 -0.45 -2.56 5.43
CA PHE A 14 0.85 -2.16 5.96
C PHE A 14 0.69 -1.52 7.33
N SER A 15 1.75 -1.60 8.15
CA SER A 15 1.92 -0.83 9.37
C SER A 15 2.83 0.37 9.13
N VAL A 16 2.60 1.43 9.90
CA VAL A 16 3.45 2.62 9.97
C VAL A 16 4.05 2.67 11.37
N SER A 17 5.37 2.75 11.44
CA SER A 17 6.08 3.04 12.68
C SER A 17 6.49 4.52 12.66
N GLY A 18 6.26 5.24 13.76
CA GLY A 18 6.54 6.68 13.86
C GLY A 18 5.29 7.55 13.72
N ASN A 19 5.47 8.86 13.49
CA ASN A 19 4.39 9.83 13.43
C ASN A 19 4.20 10.35 11.99
N ALA A 20 3.13 9.89 11.34
CA ALA A 20 2.79 10.27 9.97
C ALA A 20 1.30 10.60 9.85
N SER A 21 0.98 11.72 9.21
CA SER A 21 -0.39 12.00 8.80
C SER A 21 -0.74 11.18 7.55
N ARG A 22 -2.03 11.02 7.26
CA ARG A 22 -2.50 10.46 5.98
C ARG A 22 -1.85 11.14 4.77
N LYS A 23 -1.66 12.46 4.84
CA LYS A 23 -1.05 13.27 3.78
C LYS A 23 0.43 12.93 3.61
N ASP A 24 1.17 12.77 4.72
CA ASP A 24 2.57 12.32 4.68
C ASP A 24 2.69 10.96 3.99
N ILE A 25 1.83 9.99 4.36
CA ILE A 25 1.83 8.65 3.77
C ILE A 25 1.58 8.70 2.25
N ILE A 26 0.53 9.41 1.81
CA ILE A 26 0.22 9.53 0.38
C ILE A 26 1.38 10.18 -0.37
N HIS A 27 1.93 11.26 0.18
CA HIS A 27 3.02 12.00 -0.46
C HIS A 27 4.27 11.13 -0.60
N SER A 28 4.66 10.43 0.46
CA SER A 28 5.83 9.55 0.43
C SER A 28 5.64 8.37 -0.53
N ILE A 29 4.49 7.70 -0.51
CA ILE A 29 4.21 6.59 -1.43
C ILE A 29 4.25 7.08 -2.89
N ASN A 30 3.59 8.19 -3.20
CA ASN A 30 3.54 8.72 -4.57
C ASN A 30 4.92 9.19 -5.06
N ASN A 31 5.69 9.88 -4.21
CA ASN A 31 7.03 10.33 -4.56
C ASN A 31 7.97 9.14 -4.80
N SER A 32 7.94 8.14 -3.91
CA SER A 32 8.75 6.93 -4.09
C SER A 32 8.32 6.15 -5.32
N TYR A 33 7.01 6.05 -5.61
CA TYR A 33 6.50 5.38 -6.80
C TYR A 33 7.02 6.07 -8.07
N ARG A 34 6.84 7.39 -8.19
CA ARG A 34 7.28 8.17 -9.37
C ARG A 34 8.79 8.11 -9.59
N LYS A 35 9.58 8.01 -8.52
CA LYS A 35 11.04 7.87 -8.62
C LYS A 35 11.44 6.49 -9.13
N LYS A 36 10.68 5.43 -8.80
CA LYS A 36 11.03 4.04 -9.10
C LYS A 36 10.37 3.51 -10.37
N TYR A 37 9.19 4.03 -10.71
CA TYR A 37 8.35 3.56 -11.80
C TYR A 37 7.90 4.75 -12.65
N ASN A 38 7.99 4.61 -13.97
CA ASN A 38 7.66 5.66 -14.93
C ASN A 38 6.27 5.42 -15.54
N ASP A 39 5.25 5.30 -14.69
CA ASP A 39 3.86 5.13 -15.13
C ASP A 39 2.85 5.73 -14.13
N GLU A 40 1.58 5.71 -14.51
CA GLU A 40 0.49 6.35 -13.77
C GLU A 40 -0.33 5.39 -12.87
N ASP A 41 0.03 4.11 -12.78
CA ASP A 41 -0.72 3.11 -12.01
C ASP A 41 -0.37 3.11 -10.51
N MET A 42 -0.27 4.31 -9.94
CA MET A 42 0.06 4.52 -8.53
C MET A 42 -0.90 3.78 -7.60
N PRO A 43 -0.39 3.20 -6.49
CA PRO A 43 -1.23 2.56 -5.49
C PRO A 43 -2.13 3.59 -4.78
N TRP A 44 -3.39 3.25 -4.58
CA TRP A 44 -4.38 4.13 -3.94
C TRP A 44 -4.51 3.82 -2.45
N LEU A 45 -4.17 4.78 -1.58
CA LEU A 45 -4.40 4.67 -0.14
C LEU A 45 -5.90 4.68 0.17
N THR A 46 -6.44 3.53 0.57
CA THR A 46 -7.88 3.36 0.80
C THR A 46 -8.25 3.58 2.26
N VAL A 47 -7.43 3.08 3.19
CA VAL A 47 -7.66 3.18 4.64
C VAL A 47 -6.37 3.64 5.29
N TYR A 48 -6.47 4.50 6.31
CA TYR A 48 -5.37 4.80 7.22
C TYR A 48 -5.97 5.15 8.58
N GLU A 49 -5.79 4.26 9.55
CA GLU A 49 -6.39 4.34 10.88
C GLU A 49 -5.35 3.87 11.91
N LYS A 50 -5.18 4.66 12.97
CA LYS A 50 -4.11 4.47 13.97
C LYS A 50 -2.74 4.42 13.26
N ASN A 51 -2.11 3.24 13.25
CA ASN A 51 -0.81 2.97 12.65
C ASN A 51 -0.89 1.98 11.49
N TYR A 52 -2.09 1.72 10.94
CA TYR A 52 -2.29 0.77 9.85
C TYR A 52 -2.89 1.45 8.64
N GLY A 53 -2.46 1.02 7.45
CA GLY A 53 -3.02 1.49 6.20
C GLY A 53 -3.25 0.36 5.21
N ILE A 54 -4.17 0.61 4.27
CA ILE A 54 -4.45 -0.30 3.17
C ILE A 54 -4.29 0.46 1.87
N VAL A 55 -3.38 0.01 1.00
CA VAL A 55 -3.34 0.48 -0.39
C VAL A 55 -4.05 -0.51 -1.33
N ARG A 56 -4.59 0.01 -2.42
CA ARG A 56 -5.16 -0.75 -3.54
C ARG A 56 -4.24 -0.60 -4.75
N CYS A 57 -3.95 -1.70 -5.43
CA CYS A 57 -3.15 -1.72 -6.66
C CYS A 57 -3.67 -2.76 -7.66
N LYS A 58 -3.19 -2.68 -8.91
CA LYS A 58 -3.39 -3.75 -9.90
C LYS A 58 -2.71 -5.04 -9.42
N HIS A 59 -3.34 -6.18 -9.66
CA HIS A 59 -2.77 -7.47 -9.22
C HIS A 59 -1.40 -7.79 -9.83
N THR A 60 -1.11 -7.27 -11.03
CA THR A 60 0.18 -7.41 -11.71
C THR A 60 1.30 -6.64 -11.02
N LYS A 61 0.97 -5.53 -10.34
CA LYS A 61 1.93 -4.68 -9.63
C LYS A 61 2.05 -5.02 -8.15
N LYS A 62 1.38 -6.07 -7.67
CA LYS A 62 1.32 -6.39 -6.25
C LYS A 62 2.72 -6.49 -5.64
N GLU A 63 3.65 -7.22 -6.27
CA GLU A 63 5.02 -7.38 -5.75
C GLU A 63 5.79 -6.04 -5.78
N GLU A 64 5.71 -5.30 -6.88
CA GLU A 64 6.31 -3.96 -7.00
C GLU A 64 5.86 -3.01 -5.88
N ILE A 65 4.56 -3.01 -5.56
CA ILE A 65 4.02 -2.17 -4.49
C ILE A 65 4.49 -2.66 -3.11
N ILE A 66 4.61 -3.97 -2.87
CA ILE A 66 5.15 -4.49 -1.61
C ILE A 66 6.59 -4.00 -1.42
N ASP A 67 7.42 -4.15 -2.45
CA ASP A 67 8.82 -3.71 -2.43
C ASP A 67 8.92 -2.20 -2.24
N LEU A 68 8.06 -1.44 -2.93
CA LEU A 68 7.98 0.00 -2.76
C LEU A 68 7.66 0.36 -1.31
N LEU A 69 6.58 -0.18 -0.73
CA LEU A 69 6.14 0.15 0.63
C LEU A 69 7.23 -0.17 1.65
N ASN A 70 7.90 -1.31 1.53
CA ASN A 70 8.98 -1.71 2.43
C ASN A 70 10.24 -0.84 2.27
N SER A 71 10.40 -0.16 1.13
CA SER A 71 11.49 0.80 0.90
C SER A 71 11.17 2.24 1.37
N VAL A 72 9.93 2.52 1.78
CA VAL A 72 9.55 3.85 2.27
C VAL A 72 10.03 4.01 3.71
N GLU A 73 11.13 4.74 3.84
CA GLU A 73 11.67 5.23 5.11
C GLU A 73 11.99 6.72 4.95
N VAL A 74 11.43 7.55 5.84
CA VAL A 74 11.60 9.01 5.78
C VAL A 74 12.42 9.45 6.99
N ASN A 75 13.75 9.54 6.85
CA ASN A 75 14.70 10.16 7.79
C ASN A 75 14.27 10.10 9.27
N ASN A 76 14.01 8.90 9.81
CA ASN A 76 13.56 8.64 11.18
C ASN A 76 12.19 9.24 11.61
N LYS A 77 11.44 9.88 10.71
CA LYS A 77 10.08 10.37 10.98
C LYS A 77 9.07 9.22 11.01
N PHE A 78 9.10 8.39 9.98
CA PHE A 78 8.30 7.16 9.92
C PHE A 78 8.85 6.15 8.91
N SER A 79 8.47 4.90 9.09
CA SER A 79 8.72 3.81 8.16
C SER A 79 7.44 3.01 7.89
N ILE A 80 7.37 2.40 6.72
CA ILE A 80 6.25 1.57 6.30
C ILE A 80 6.70 0.12 6.18
N LYS A 81 5.90 -0.82 6.69
CA LYS A 81 6.15 -2.24 6.53
C LYS A 81 4.89 -2.97 6.09
N THR A 82 5.01 -3.75 5.02
CA THR A 82 3.91 -4.59 4.54
C THR A 82 3.67 -5.74 5.52
N LEU A 83 2.40 -5.99 5.83
CA LEU A 83 1.97 -7.07 6.70
C LEU A 83 1.30 -8.19 5.91
N LYS A 84 0.37 -7.85 5.02
CA LYS A 84 -0.45 -8.84 4.33
C LYS A 84 -1.02 -8.32 3.01
N THR A 85 -1.38 -9.25 2.14
CA THR A 85 -2.15 -8.95 0.93
C THR A 85 -3.47 -9.71 0.89
N SER A 86 -4.46 -9.15 0.19
CA SER A 86 -5.78 -9.74 0.01
C SER A 86 -6.38 -9.36 -1.33
N GLY A 87 -7.26 -10.21 -1.86
CA GLY A 87 -8.13 -9.85 -2.98
C GLY A 87 -9.29 -8.94 -2.58
N THR A 88 -9.63 -8.86 -1.29
CA THR A 88 -10.75 -8.07 -0.78
C THR A 88 -10.34 -7.18 0.39
N ILE A 89 -10.82 -5.94 0.40
CA ILE A 89 -10.59 -4.97 1.47
C ILE A 89 -11.25 -5.40 2.80
N LYS A 90 -12.44 -6.03 2.73
CA LYS A 90 -13.19 -6.46 3.92
C LYS A 90 -12.38 -7.40 4.82
N LYS A 91 -11.58 -8.29 4.22
CA LYS A 91 -10.72 -9.21 4.97
C LYS A 91 -9.64 -8.46 5.76
N LEU A 92 -8.99 -7.47 5.13
CA LEU A 92 -7.93 -6.69 5.77
C LEU A 92 -8.48 -5.74 6.84
N LYS A 93 -9.66 -5.14 6.63
CA LYS A 93 -10.31 -4.30 7.66
C LYS A 93 -10.59 -5.07 8.95
N LYS A 94 -11.00 -6.35 8.85
CA LYS A 94 -11.20 -7.20 10.04
C LYS A 94 -9.90 -7.40 10.83
N GLU A 95 -8.75 -7.46 10.15
CA GLU A 95 -7.45 -7.62 10.82
C GLU A 95 -7.06 -6.34 11.57
N ILE A 96 -7.31 -5.16 10.99
CA ILE A 96 -7.09 -3.88 11.67
C ILE A 96 -7.95 -3.78 12.94
N ASN A 97 -9.22 -4.19 12.87
CA ASN A 97 -10.14 -4.09 14.01
C ASN A 97 -9.80 -5.07 15.16
N ASN A 98 -9.11 -6.16 14.85
CA ASN A 98 -8.71 -7.18 15.82
C ASN A 98 -7.28 -6.97 16.35
N SER A 99 -6.60 -5.90 15.94
CA SER A 99 -5.23 -5.53 16.35
C SER A 99 -5.24 -4.32 17.27
#